data_AF-A0A9W7TRF5-F1
#
_entry.id   AF-A0A9W7TRF5-F1
#
_cell.length_a   1.000
_cell.length_b   1.000
_cell.length_c   1.000
_cell.angle_alpha   90.00
_cell.angle_beta   90.00
_cell.angle_gamma   90.00
#
_symmetry.space_group_name_H-M   'P 1'
#
loop_
_entity.id
_entity.type
_entity.pdbx_description
1 polymer ?
#
loop_
_entity_poly.entity_id
_entity_poly.type
_entity_poly.pdbx_seq_one_letter_code
_entity_poly.pdbx_strand_id
1 'polypeptide(L)'
;MEEMRSQLNTLIQHNKHNTSTAENTAQHQPDVNTQTQSISTAEETQRLQHIISSTQSTSTERNSTNTTQQGQNIGTQTKSISSTTTTQTLNSQDNRRKKSSVRQSNPLTTTSPNSANREEIVILCDSNGHHLHQRRLFPGRTVKKVWCPTSRSALNLLREDPPTHIILHTGTNDLTGRRTDITEALSEVLKTACRIYPSARVIFSTLLPRRDIPQNIINQINREIAGVCAQLQNVSIANHQRISHDHLYDHIHFHRDDMRLFAKTLKEATLRSPHETHCVHEEIVRQTVSYITADLGQIKHMLKLICDNFLH
;
A
#
# COMPACT_ATOMS: atom_id res chain seq x y z
N MET A 1 30.41 -20.33 -8.77
CA MET A 1 30.99 -19.40 -7.76
C MET A 1 32.22 -18.69 -8.29
N GLU A 2 33.17 -19.38 -8.94
CA GLU A 2 34.32 -18.73 -9.59
C GLU A 2 33.94 -17.86 -10.79
N GLU A 3 32.92 -18.24 -11.55
CA GLU A 3 32.45 -17.46 -12.72
C GLU A 3 31.87 -16.10 -12.33
N MET A 4 31.10 -16.03 -11.24
CA MET A 4 30.61 -14.75 -10.68
C MET A 4 31.75 -13.87 -10.15
N ARG A 5 32.82 -14.46 -9.61
CA ARG A 5 34.01 -13.71 -9.16
C ARG A 5 34.80 -13.14 -10.34
N SER A 6 34.88 -13.88 -11.44
CA SER A 6 35.50 -13.42 -12.68
C SER A 6 34.74 -12.22 -13.26
N GLN A 7 33.41 -12.32 -13.39
CA GLN A 7 32.57 -11.23 -13.90
C GLN A 7 32.62 -9.97 -13.03
N LEU A 8 32.70 -10.11 -11.70
CA LEU A 8 32.82 -8.98 -10.79
C LEU A 8 34.19 -8.27 -10.92
N ASN A 9 35.27 -9.02 -11.13
CA ASN A 9 36.60 -8.44 -11.34
C ASN A 9 36.71 -7.72 -12.69
N THR A 10 36.04 -8.21 -13.74
CA THR A 10 35.96 -7.52 -15.04
C THR A 10 35.22 -6.19 -14.93
N LEU A 11 34.14 -6.13 -14.13
CA LEU A 11 33.36 -4.91 -13.92
C LEU A 11 34.15 -3.84 -13.14
N ILE A 12 34.94 -4.27 -12.15
CA ILE A 12 35.80 -3.36 -11.36
C ILE A 12 36.95 -2.79 -12.20
N GLN A 13 37.52 -3.59 -13.10
CA GLN A 13 38.55 -3.14 -14.04
C GLN A 13 38.00 -2.11 -15.05
N HIS A 14 36.77 -2.30 -15.54
CA HIS A 14 36.16 -1.40 -16.52
C HIS A 14 35.85 0.00 -15.95
N ASN A 15 35.50 0.09 -14.66
CA ASN A 15 35.23 1.38 -14.01
C ASN A 15 36.50 2.19 -13.68
N LYS A 16 37.69 1.56 -13.66
CA LYS A 16 38.97 2.28 -13.45
C LYS A 16 39.50 2.98 -14.69
N HIS A 17 39.02 2.63 -15.89
CA HIS A 17 39.46 3.28 -17.13
C HIS A 17 38.61 4.50 -17.54
N ASN A 18 37.43 4.70 -16.95
CA ASN A 18 36.56 5.83 -17.29
C ASN A 18 36.83 7.11 -16.46
N THR A 19 37.87 7.12 -15.61
CA THR A 19 38.18 8.26 -14.72
C THR A 19 39.47 9.02 -15.07
N SER A 20 40.10 8.75 -16.22
CA SER A 20 41.37 9.39 -16.61
C SER A 20 41.33 10.24 -17.88
N THR A 21 40.14 10.69 -18.32
CA THR A 21 40.01 11.49 -19.54
C THR A 21 39.20 12.76 -19.30
N ALA A 22 39.71 13.66 -18.45
CA ALA A 22 39.18 15.01 -18.32
C ALA A 22 40.22 16.00 -17.75
N GLU A 23 41.44 16.04 -18.30
CA GLU A 23 42.38 17.14 -18.03
C GLU A 23 43.12 17.52 -19.32
N ASN A 24 42.60 18.53 -20.01
CA ASN A 24 43.37 19.54 -20.74
C ASN A 24 42.41 20.40 -21.55
N THR A 25 42.22 21.67 -21.15
CA THR A 25 42.21 22.87 -22.03
C THR A 25 41.91 24.10 -21.16
N ALA A 26 42.64 25.19 -21.45
CA ALA A 26 42.39 26.60 -21.11
C ALA A 26 43.20 27.21 -19.94
N GLN A 27 44.33 27.83 -20.33
CA GLN A 27 44.86 29.05 -19.73
C GLN A 27 43.84 30.19 -19.84
N HIS A 28 43.41 30.79 -18.73
CA HIS A 28 43.45 32.24 -18.47
C HIS A 28 42.79 32.58 -17.12
N GLN A 29 43.53 33.35 -16.31
CA GLN A 29 43.10 34.04 -15.09
C GLN A 29 42.38 35.37 -15.46
N PRO A 30 41.57 36.02 -14.58
CA PRO A 30 42.03 36.46 -13.25
C PRO A 30 41.06 36.27 -12.06
N ASP A 31 41.66 36.50 -10.90
CA ASP A 31 41.19 36.46 -9.51
C ASP A 31 39.78 36.97 -9.21
N VAL A 32 39.01 36.19 -8.43
CA VAL A 32 38.19 36.71 -7.31
C VAL A 32 38.14 35.65 -6.20
N ASN A 33 38.46 36.12 -4.99
CA ASN A 33 38.61 35.40 -3.73
C ASN A 33 37.23 34.96 -3.17
N THR A 34 37.00 33.68 -2.91
CA THR A 34 35.88 33.24 -2.05
C THR A 34 36.28 32.02 -1.21
N GLN A 35 36.38 32.27 0.09
CA GLN A 35 36.75 31.33 1.13
C GLN A 35 35.57 30.38 1.42
N THR A 36 35.64 29.14 0.94
CA THR A 36 34.65 28.09 1.26
C THR A 36 35.26 27.09 2.24
N GLN A 37 34.64 26.97 3.41
CA GLN A 37 35.01 26.02 4.45
C GLN A 37 34.85 24.58 3.97
N SER A 38 35.95 23.84 3.97
CA SER A 38 36.00 22.41 3.69
C SER A 38 35.61 21.63 4.95
N ILE A 39 34.44 21.00 4.94
CA ILE A 39 34.04 20.03 5.96
C ILE A 39 34.69 18.69 5.60
N SER A 40 35.43 18.15 6.57
CA SER A 40 36.21 16.90 6.51
C SER A 40 35.33 15.69 6.19
N THR A 41 35.54 15.09 5.01
CA THR A 41 34.94 13.84 4.53
C THR A 41 35.53 12.57 5.17
N ALA A 42 36.46 12.71 6.13
CA ALA A 42 37.11 11.56 6.77
C ALA A 42 36.31 10.98 7.95
N GLU A 43 35.51 11.79 8.67
CA GLU A 43 34.79 11.33 9.87
C GLU A 43 33.50 10.56 9.56
N GLU A 44 32.86 10.84 8.43
CA GLU A 44 31.64 10.14 8.01
C GLU A 44 31.91 8.70 7.54
N THR A 45 33.11 8.46 6.99
CA THR A 45 33.54 7.12 6.56
C THR A 45 33.84 6.20 7.76
N GLN A 46 34.33 6.74 8.88
CA GLN A 46 34.56 5.96 10.11
C GLN A 46 33.26 5.58 10.82
N ARG A 47 32.22 6.43 10.77
CA ARG A 47 30.90 6.09 11.34
C ARG A 47 30.20 4.95 10.59
N LEU A 48 30.41 4.83 9.28
CA LEU A 48 29.77 3.78 8.47
C LEU A 48 30.43 2.40 8.62
N GLN A 49 31.73 2.31 8.95
CA GLN A 49 32.39 1.03 9.21
C GLN A 49 32.01 0.41 10.56
N HIS A 50 31.66 1.23 11.56
CA HIS A 50 31.25 0.74 12.89
C HIS A 50 29.87 0.05 12.86
N ILE A 51 28.96 0.47 11.97
CA ILE A 51 27.60 -0.08 11.89
C ILE A 51 27.58 -1.47 11.22
N ILE A 52 28.51 -1.73 10.30
CA ILE A 52 28.60 -3.01 9.56
C ILE A 52 29.20 -4.12 10.44
N SER A 53 30.01 -3.78 11.45
CA SER A 53 30.66 -4.77 12.33
C SER A 53 29.74 -5.32 13.43
N SER A 54 28.58 -4.71 13.68
CA SER A 54 27.67 -5.05 14.78
C SER A 54 26.53 -6.03 14.45
N THR A 55 26.45 -6.57 13.22
CA THR A 55 25.33 -7.44 12.80
C THR A 55 25.67 -8.92 12.57
N GLN A 56 26.83 -9.39 13.05
CA GLN A 56 27.16 -10.82 13.04
C GLN A 56 27.51 -11.32 14.45
N SER A 57 26.50 -11.63 15.26
CA SER A 57 26.62 -12.54 16.41
C SER A 57 25.23 -12.82 17.01
N THR A 58 24.56 -13.88 16.54
CA THR A 58 23.77 -14.82 17.38
C THR A 58 23.00 -15.79 16.48
N SER A 59 23.62 -16.91 16.14
CA SER A 59 22.92 -18.16 15.88
C SER A 59 23.87 -19.32 16.14
N THR A 60 23.77 -19.91 17.32
CA THR A 60 24.36 -21.22 17.62
C THR A 60 23.31 -22.08 18.33
N GLU A 61 22.95 -23.14 17.61
CA GLU A 61 22.39 -24.43 17.98
C GLU A 61 22.16 -24.77 19.46
N ARG A 62 21.04 -25.45 19.72
CA ARG A 62 21.05 -26.75 20.41
C ARG A 62 19.87 -27.63 19.98
N ASN A 63 20.22 -28.82 19.53
CA ASN A 63 19.37 -29.96 19.18
C ASN A 63 19.20 -30.92 20.38
N SER A 64 18.19 -31.80 20.26
CA SER A 64 18.00 -33.12 20.92
C SER A 64 17.37 -33.10 22.33
N THR A 65 16.42 -33.96 22.74
CA THR A 65 16.14 -35.37 22.37
C THR A 65 14.74 -35.82 22.88
N ASN A 66 14.18 -36.87 22.26
CA ASN A 66 12.98 -37.65 22.66
C ASN A 66 13.01 -38.17 24.11
N THR A 67 11.84 -38.47 24.73
CA THR A 67 11.52 -39.72 25.48
C THR A 67 10.03 -39.81 25.86
N THR A 68 9.45 -41.01 25.69
CA THR A 68 8.11 -41.50 26.06
C THR A 68 8.04 -41.96 27.52
N GLN A 69 6.94 -41.71 28.25
CA GLN A 69 6.33 -42.54 29.32
C GLN A 69 5.07 -41.83 29.87
N GLN A 70 3.85 -42.37 29.71
CA GLN A 70 3.10 -43.24 30.63
C GLN A 70 2.71 -42.62 32.00
N GLY A 71 1.39 -42.48 32.23
CA GLY A 71 0.72 -43.00 33.43
C GLY A 71 0.27 -42.03 34.54
N GLN A 72 -0.96 -42.29 35.05
CA GLN A 72 -1.59 -41.84 36.31
C GLN A 72 -2.29 -40.46 36.22
N ASN A 73 -3.62 -40.28 36.29
CA ASN A 73 -4.74 -40.90 37.02
C ASN A 73 -4.67 -40.79 38.55
N ILE A 74 -5.71 -40.18 39.15
CA ILE A 74 -6.13 -39.96 40.56
C ILE A 74 -6.54 -38.46 40.67
N GLY A 75 -7.83 -38.08 40.76
CA GLY A 75 -8.74 -38.29 41.90
C GLY A 75 -8.27 -37.40 43.07
N THR A 76 -8.99 -36.40 43.62
CA THR A 76 -10.27 -36.50 44.33
C THR A 76 -10.61 -35.10 44.86
N GLN A 77 -11.88 -34.71 44.77
CA GLN A 77 -12.74 -34.18 45.85
C GLN A 77 -12.19 -33.11 46.80
N THR A 78 -12.80 -31.91 46.92
CA THR A 78 -13.98 -31.51 47.75
C THR A 78 -13.61 -30.11 48.30
N LYS A 79 -14.46 -29.14 48.67
CA LYS A 79 -15.86 -29.08 49.09
C LYS A 79 -16.26 -27.58 49.17
N SER A 80 -17.51 -27.25 48.80
CA SER A 80 -18.50 -26.32 49.44
C SER A 80 -18.06 -24.95 49.98
N ILE A 81 -18.79 -23.84 49.72
CA ILE A 81 -19.99 -23.32 50.45
C ILE A 81 -20.53 -22.14 49.59
N SER A 82 -21.75 -22.15 49.02
CA SER A 82 -23.10 -21.81 49.55
C SER A 82 -23.36 -20.34 49.96
N SER A 83 -24.21 -19.64 49.18
CA SER A 83 -25.30 -18.74 49.61
C SER A 83 -26.12 -18.27 48.38
N THR A 84 -27.33 -18.78 48.08
CA THR A 84 -28.69 -18.22 48.40
C THR A 84 -28.84 -16.72 48.07
N THR A 85 -29.78 -16.23 47.22
CA THR A 85 -31.25 -16.32 47.35
C THR A 85 -31.98 -15.83 46.06
N THR A 86 -32.98 -16.63 45.63
CA THR A 86 -34.36 -16.36 45.14
C THR A 86 -34.74 -14.96 44.60
N THR A 87 -35.40 -14.86 43.43
CA THR A 87 -36.86 -14.64 43.28
C THR A 87 -37.39 -15.06 41.89
N GLN A 88 -38.51 -15.78 41.93
CA GLN A 88 -39.30 -16.33 40.82
C GLN A 88 -40.26 -15.27 40.24
N THR A 89 -40.58 -15.37 38.95
CA THR A 89 -42.00 -15.26 38.52
C THR A 89 -42.22 -16.03 37.22
N LEU A 90 -43.11 -17.03 37.30
CA LEU A 90 -43.76 -17.73 36.19
C LEU A 90 -44.96 -16.89 35.73
N ASN A 91 -45.26 -16.89 34.43
CA ASN A 91 -46.55 -17.39 33.94
C ASN A 91 -46.62 -17.52 32.42
N SER A 92 -47.29 -18.61 32.03
CA SER A 92 -47.52 -19.14 30.69
C SER A 92 -48.86 -18.70 30.11
N GLN A 93 -49.08 -19.12 28.85
CA GLN A 93 -50.34 -19.38 28.10
C GLN A 93 -50.50 -18.48 26.87
N ASP A 94 -50.29 -18.99 25.65
CA ASP A 94 -51.09 -19.97 24.89
C ASP A 94 -52.36 -19.33 24.31
N ASN A 95 -52.40 -19.15 22.99
CA ASN A 95 -53.64 -19.32 22.24
C ASN A 95 -53.42 -19.51 20.73
N ARG A 96 -53.89 -20.69 20.31
CA ARG A 96 -54.08 -21.19 18.94
C ARG A 96 -55.03 -20.31 18.14
N ARG A 97 -54.76 -20.15 16.84
CA ARG A 97 -55.84 -20.19 15.83
C ARG A 97 -55.34 -20.67 14.47
N LYS A 98 -55.77 -21.90 14.14
CA LYS A 98 -55.83 -22.46 12.79
C LYS A 98 -56.81 -21.65 11.94
N LYS A 99 -56.45 -21.34 10.69
CA LYS A 99 -57.41 -21.37 9.58
C LYS A 99 -56.71 -21.74 8.28
N SER A 100 -57.13 -22.88 7.76
CA SER A 100 -56.83 -23.47 6.46
C SER A 100 -57.44 -22.67 5.32
N SER A 101 -56.71 -22.53 4.21
CA SER A 101 -57.32 -22.47 2.87
C SER A 101 -56.43 -23.20 1.87
N VAL A 102 -57.07 -24.06 1.10
CA VAL A 102 -56.57 -24.95 0.05
C VAL A 102 -56.62 -24.23 -1.30
N ARG A 103 -55.84 -24.73 -2.28
CA ARG A 103 -55.69 -24.39 -3.72
C ARG A 103 -54.48 -23.47 -3.97
N GLN A 104 -53.58 -23.73 -4.91
CA GLN A 104 -53.62 -24.55 -6.12
C GLN A 104 -52.16 -24.90 -6.49
N SER A 105 -51.90 -26.16 -6.82
CA SER A 105 -50.65 -26.65 -7.40
C SER A 105 -50.54 -26.18 -8.85
N ASN A 106 -49.62 -25.27 -9.13
CA ASN A 106 -49.04 -25.07 -10.46
C ASN A 106 -47.56 -25.50 -10.41
N PRO A 107 -47.06 -26.24 -11.41
CA PRO A 107 -45.66 -26.63 -11.47
C PRO A 107 -44.84 -25.39 -11.83
N LEU A 108 -44.30 -24.71 -10.84
CA LEU A 108 -43.31 -23.67 -11.09
C LEU A 108 -41.99 -24.39 -11.34
N THR A 109 -41.67 -24.48 -12.63
CA THR A 109 -40.38 -24.79 -13.22
C THR A 109 -39.28 -24.23 -12.31
N THR A 110 -38.61 -25.11 -11.56
CA THR A 110 -37.33 -24.81 -10.92
C THR A 110 -36.29 -24.72 -12.03
N THR A 111 -36.33 -23.64 -12.80
CA THR A 111 -35.12 -23.10 -13.41
C THR A 111 -34.21 -22.75 -12.25
N SER A 112 -33.14 -23.54 -12.10
CA SER A 112 -31.99 -23.20 -11.27
C SER A 112 -31.74 -21.70 -11.32
N PRO A 113 -31.42 -21.04 -10.20
CA PRO A 113 -30.99 -19.66 -10.25
C PRO A 113 -29.76 -19.63 -11.16
N ASN A 114 -29.99 -19.11 -12.35
CA ASN A 114 -28.99 -18.70 -13.32
C ASN A 114 -27.83 -18.11 -12.54
N SER A 115 -26.60 -18.49 -12.92
CA SER A 115 -25.33 -17.90 -12.49
C SER A 115 -25.28 -16.43 -12.88
N ALA A 116 -26.17 -15.63 -12.29
CA ALA A 116 -26.36 -14.24 -12.56
C ALA A 116 -25.14 -13.50 -12.03
N ASN A 117 -24.25 -13.13 -12.95
CA ASN A 117 -23.28 -12.04 -12.88
C ASN A 117 -23.11 -11.45 -11.47
N ARG A 118 -22.52 -12.21 -10.55
CA ARG A 118 -22.14 -11.63 -9.26
C ARG A 118 -20.91 -10.79 -9.55
N GLU A 119 -21.05 -9.48 -9.38
CA GLU A 119 -19.90 -8.57 -9.45
C GLU A 119 -18.85 -9.05 -8.46
N GLU A 120 -17.75 -9.55 -9.01
CA GLU A 120 -16.60 -9.98 -8.25
C GLU A 120 -15.61 -8.84 -8.12
N ILE A 121 -15.33 -8.46 -6.87
CA ILE A 121 -14.36 -7.44 -6.51
C ILE A 121 -13.14 -8.13 -5.91
N VAL A 122 -11.98 -7.93 -6.53
CA VAL A 122 -10.70 -8.36 -5.98
C VAL A 122 -10.01 -7.15 -5.36
N ILE A 123 -9.59 -7.28 -4.11
CA ILE A 123 -8.83 -6.25 -3.38
C ILE A 123 -7.43 -6.79 -3.14
N LEU A 124 -6.45 -6.28 -3.87
CA LEU A 124 -5.03 -6.54 -3.64
C LEU A 124 -4.50 -5.47 -2.69
N CYS A 125 -4.18 -5.86 -1.46
CA CYS A 125 -3.84 -4.91 -0.40
C CYS A 125 -2.64 -5.36 0.44
N ASP A 126 -1.79 -4.42 0.82
CA ASP A 126 -0.70 -4.61 1.79
C ASP A 126 -1.21 -4.65 3.25
N SER A 127 -0.32 -4.44 4.23
CA SER A 127 -0.61 -4.49 5.67
C SER A 127 -1.69 -3.49 6.08
N ASN A 128 -1.83 -2.38 5.37
CA ASN A 128 -2.89 -1.41 5.62
C ASN A 128 -4.28 -1.99 5.37
N GLY A 129 -4.41 -2.99 4.52
CA GLY A 129 -5.66 -3.70 4.29
C GLY A 129 -6.06 -4.68 5.38
N HIS A 130 -5.21 -4.96 6.38
CA HIS A 130 -5.43 -6.04 7.33
C HIS A 130 -6.79 -5.94 8.03
N HIS A 131 -7.10 -4.76 8.58
CA HIS A 131 -8.37 -4.49 9.28
C HIS A 131 -9.56 -4.13 8.35
N LEU A 132 -9.36 -4.14 7.03
CA LEU A 132 -10.44 -3.85 6.09
C LEU A 132 -11.47 -4.99 6.08
N HIS A 133 -12.71 -4.68 6.45
CA HIS A 133 -13.83 -5.63 6.42
C HIS A 133 -14.54 -5.62 5.06
N GLN A 134 -14.07 -6.44 4.13
CA GLN A 134 -14.50 -6.40 2.73
C GLN A 134 -16.00 -6.66 2.50
N ARG A 135 -16.64 -7.53 3.29
CA ARG A 135 -18.10 -7.80 3.20
C ARG A 135 -18.95 -6.63 3.68
N ARG A 136 -18.44 -5.83 4.63
CA ARG A 136 -19.11 -4.60 5.09
C ARG A 136 -18.91 -3.46 4.10
N LEU A 137 -17.76 -3.46 3.43
CA LEU A 137 -17.40 -2.46 2.43
C LEU A 137 -18.32 -2.53 1.20
N PHE A 138 -18.54 -3.74 0.69
CA PHE A 138 -19.37 -4.01 -0.49
C PHE A 138 -20.45 -5.07 -0.16
N PRO A 139 -21.52 -4.67 0.55
CA PRO A 139 -22.59 -5.60 0.88
C PRO A 139 -23.27 -6.13 -0.38
N GLY A 140 -23.59 -7.44 -0.39
CA GLY A 140 -24.26 -8.10 -1.50
C GLY A 140 -23.37 -8.45 -2.70
N ARG A 141 -22.08 -8.06 -2.70
CA ARG A 141 -21.11 -8.41 -3.75
C ARG A 141 -20.19 -9.55 -3.33
N THR A 142 -19.63 -10.27 -4.30
CA THR A 142 -18.56 -11.24 -4.04
C THR A 142 -17.25 -10.46 -3.93
N VAL A 143 -16.56 -10.58 -2.79
CA VAL A 143 -15.31 -9.83 -2.58
C VAL A 143 -14.21 -10.75 -2.07
N LYS A 144 -13.09 -10.79 -2.80
CA LYS A 144 -11.86 -11.50 -2.42
C LYS A 144 -10.80 -10.47 -2.03
N LYS A 145 -10.34 -10.51 -0.78
CA LYS A 145 -9.19 -9.70 -0.31
C LYS A 145 -7.96 -10.59 -0.33
N VAL A 146 -6.92 -10.18 -1.04
CA VAL A 146 -5.67 -10.92 -1.21
C VAL A 146 -4.51 -10.08 -0.68
N TRP A 147 -3.65 -10.73 0.10
CA TRP A 147 -2.42 -10.14 0.58
C TRP A 147 -1.49 -9.79 -0.59
N CYS A 148 -1.12 -8.53 -0.72
CA CYS A 148 -0.32 -8.02 -1.81
C CYS A 148 0.66 -6.96 -1.28
N PRO A 149 1.83 -7.39 -0.75
CA PRO A 149 2.74 -6.48 -0.05
C PRO A 149 3.54 -5.56 -0.98
N THR A 150 3.74 -5.94 -2.25
CA THR A 150 4.59 -5.24 -3.22
C THR A 150 3.93 -5.18 -4.60
N SER A 151 4.37 -4.25 -5.44
CA SER A 151 4.03 -4.16 -6.87
C SER A 151 4.32 -5.47 -7.62
N ARG A 152 5.48 -6.09 -7.37
CA ARG A 152 5.83 -7.41 -7.92
C ARG A 152 4.84 -8.50 -7.51
N SER A 153 4.36 -8.47 -6.26
CA SER A 153 3.33 -9.42 -5.81
C SER A 153 2.01 -9.21 -6.55
N ALA A 154 1.64 -7.95 -6.82
CA ALA A 154 0.45 -7.64 -7.61
C ALA A 154 0.53 -8.23 -9.02
N LEU A 155 1.65 -8.06 -9.73
CA LEU A 155 1.84 -8.64 -11.07
C LEU A 155 1.67 -10.17 -11.08
N ASN A 156 2.15 -10.86 -10.05
CA ASN A 156 2.00 -12.31 -9.95
C ASN A 156 0.55 -12.74 -9.67
N LEU A 157 -0.23 -11.90 -8.99
CA LEU A 157 -1.63 -12.17 -8.63
C LEU A 157 -2.62 -11.86 -9.75
N LEU A 158 -2.22 -11.07 -10.77
CA LEU A 158 -3.00 -10.81 -11.98
C LEU A 158 -2.99 -12.03 -12.94
N ARG A 159 -3.41 -13.20 -12.46
CA ARG A 159 -3.40 -14.47 -13.21
C ARG A 159 -4.67 -15.33 -13.04
N GLU A 160 -5.63 -14.84 -12.28
CA GLU A 160 -6.88 -15.56 -11.99
C GLU A 160 -8.02 -15.16 -12.94
N ASP A 161 -9.20 -15.77 -12.72
CA ASP A 161 -10.45 -15.47 -13.40
C ASP A 161 -10.74 -13.95 -13.44
N PRO A 162 -11.36 -13.44 -14.51
CA PRO A 162 -11.55 -12.02 -14.71
C PRO A 162 -12.56 -11.43 -13.70
N PRO A 163 -12.12 -10.54 -12.78
CA PRO A 163 -13.03 -9.87 -11.86
C PRO A 163 -13.75 -8.71 -12.56
N THR A 164 -14.85 -8.22 -12.00
CA THR A 164 -15.48 -6.99 -12.50
C THR A 164 -14.78 -5.74 -11.98
N HIS A 165 -14.18 -5.81 -10.78
CA HIS A 165 -13.41 -4.72 -10.20
C HIS A 165 -12.11 -5.22 -9.56
N ILE A 166 -11.05 -4.44 -9.69
CA ILE A 166 -9.74 -4.67 -9.06
C ILE A 166 -9.38 -3.43 -8.27
N ILE A 167 -9.25 -3.55 -6.95
CA ILE A 167 -8.74 -2.49 -6.09
C ILE A 167 -7.27 -2.81 -5.78
N LEU A 168 -6.38 -1.88 -6.13
CA LEU A 168 -4.94 -1.99 -5.95
C LEU A 168 -4.49 -1.03 -4.85
N HIS A 169 -4.09 -1.56 -3.69
CA HIS A 169 -3.41 -0.81 -2.65
C HIS A 169 -2.12 -1.53 -2.25
N THR A 170 -1.05 -1.23 -2.97
CA THR A 170 0.27 -1.84 -2.80
C THR A 170 1.34 -0.81 -3.13
N GLY A 171 2.60 -1.16 -2.96
CA GLY A 171 3.73 -0.28 -3.26
C GLY A 171 4.33 0.39 -2.03
N THR A 172 3.63 0.42 -0.90
CA THR A 172 4.14 1.02 0.33
C THR A 172 5.48 0.41 0.75
N ASN A 173 5.63 -0.92 0.66
CA ASN A 173 6.90 -1.59 0.97
C ASN A 173 7.99 -1.35 -0.08
N ASP A 174 7.62 -1.07 -1.33
CA ASP A 174 8.57 -0.78 -2.41
C ASP A 174 9.29 0.57 -2.18
N LEU A 175 8.70 1.47 -1.38
CA LEU A 175 9.32 2.75 -0.99
C LEU A 175 10.62 2.60 -0.19
N THR A 176 10.80 1.47 0.50
CA THR A 176 11.97 1.26 1.36
C THR A 176 13.20 0.73 0.61
N GLY A 177 13.03 0.29 -0.64
CA GLY A 177 14.10 -0.29 -1.44
C GLY A 177 14.70 0.73 -2.42
N ARG A 178 16.01 1.02 -2.32
CA ARG A 178 16.73 1.88 -3.30
C ARG A 178 16.84 1.29 -4.72
N ARG A 179 16.25 0.13 -4.99
CA ARG A 179 16.47 -0.65 -6.22
C ARG A 179 15.29 -0.65 -7.19
N THR A 180 14.17 -0.03 -6.82
CA THR A 180 12.96 -0.10 -7.63
C THR A 180 12.40 1.30 -7.81
N ASP A 181 12.27 1.72 -9.08
CA ASP A 181 11.44 2.85 -9.40
C ASP A 181 9.98 2.44 -9.16
N ILE A 182 9.43 2.93 -8.05
CA ILE A 182 8.06 2.62 -7.64
C ILE A 182 7.03 3.16 -8.63
N THR A 183 7.30 4.31 -9.27
CA THR A 183 6.41 4.88 -10.27
C THR A 183 6.35 3.94 -11.47
N GLU A 184 7.49 3.47 -11.96
CA GLU A 184 7.56 2.52 -13.06
C GLU A 184 6.86 1.20 -12.70
N ALA A 185 7.17 0.62 -11.54
CA ALA A 185 6.63 -0.66 -11.11
C ALA A 185 5.09 -0.63 -10.93
N LEU A 186 4.54 0.42 -10.32
CA LEU A 186 3.08 0.57 -10.18
C LEU A 186 2.41 0.86 -11.52
N SER A 187 3.07 1.62 -12.41
CA SER A 187 2.59 1.85 -13.77
C SER A 187 2.49 0.54 -14.56
N GLU A 188 3.47 -0.35 -14.42
CA GLU A 188 3.46 -1.68 -15.04
C GLU A 188 2.28 -2.52 -14.51
N VAL A 189 2.04 -2.51 -13.19
CA VAL A 189 0.88 -3.20 -12.59
C VAL A 189 -0.43 -2.71 -13.19
N LEU A 190 -0.62 -1.39 -13.28
CA LEU A 190 -1.84 -0.78 -13.80
C LEU A 190 -2.06 -1.14 -15.28
N LYS A 191 -1.05 -0.93 -16.12
CA LYS A 191 -1.09 -1.28 -17.55
C LYS A 191 -1.37 -2.77 -17.75
N THR A 192 -0.74 -3.62 -16.94
CA THR A 192 -0.94 -5.07 -17.00
C THR A 192 -2.35 -5.46 -16.60
N ALA A 193 -2.89 -4.89 -15.51
CA ALA A 193 -4.26 -5.15 -15.08
C ALA A 193 -5.28 -4.76 -16.16
N CYS A 194 -5.15 -3.57 -16.75
CA CYS A 194 -6.02 -3.11 -17.84
C CYS A 194 -5.90 -3.98 -19.11
N ARG A 195 -4.69 -4.47 -19.42
CA ARG A 195 -4.47 -5.35 -20.58
C ARG A 195 -5.09 -6.73 -20.39
N ILE A 196 -4.91 -7.33 -19.21
CA ILE A 196 -5.41 -8.68 -18.91
C ILE A 196 -6.94 -8.65 -18.70
N TYR A 197 -7.45 -7.58 -18.08
CA TYR A 197 -8.86 -7.44 -17.73
C TYR A 197 -9.47 -6.16 -18.34
N PRO A 198 -9.62 -6.09 -19.68
CA PRO A 198 -10.04 -4.87 -20.37
C PRO A 198 -11.45 -4.39 -20.00
N SER A 199 -12.33 -5.29 -19.57
CA SER A 199 -13.69 -4.97 -19.11
C SER A 199 -13.77 -4.67 -17.61
N ALA A 200 -12.72 -4.99 -16.84
CA ALA A 200 -12.71 -4.75 -15.41
C ALA A 200 -12.44 -3.28 -15.10
N ARG A 201 -13.03 -2.82 -14.00
CA ARG A 201 -12.70 -1.51 -13.45
C ARG A 201 -11.52 -1.63 -12.49
N VAL A 202 -10.45 -0.90 -12.78
CA VAL A 202 -9.26 -0.87 -11.92
C VAL A 202 -9.30 0.38 -11.05
N ILE A 203 -9.12 0.21 -9.75
CA ILE A 203 -9.13 1.28 -8.76
C ILE A 203 -7.74 1.33 -8.14
N PHE A 204 -6.96 2.35 -8.46
CA PHE A 204 -5.68 2.61 -7.83
C PHE A 204 -5.89 3.38 -6.52
N SER A 205 -5.51 2.79 -5.40
CA SER A 205 -5.51 3.42 -4.08
C SER A 205 -4.15 4.05 -3.83
N THR A 206 -4.11 5.39 -3.73
CA THR A 206 -2.86 6.15 -3.61
C THR A 206 -2.02 5.68 -2.43
N LEU A 207 -0.70 5.83 -2.54
CA LEU A 207 0.23 5.58 -1.45
C LEU A 207 -0.13 6.47 -0.26
N LEU A 208 -0.09 5.89 0.94
CA LEU A 208 -0.40 6.60 2.17
C LEU A 208 0.83 7.36 2.67
N PRO A 209 0.61 8.43 3.46
CA PRO A 209 1.67 9.07 4.22
C PRO A 209 2.48 8.07 5.06
N ARG A 210 3.80 8.26 5.13
CA ARG A 210 4.68 7.52 6.05
C ARG A 210 5.65 8.46 6.73
N ARG A 211 6.03 8.18 7.98
CA ARG A 211 6.99 9.03 8.71
C ARG A 211 8.44 8.88 8.22
N ASP A 212 8.79 7.71 7.71
CA ASP A 212 10.16 7.41 7.26
C ASP A 212 10.44 7.82 5.81
N ILE A 213 9.43 8.28 5.07
CA ILE A 213 9.55 8.77 3.70
C ILE A 213 9.01 10.20 3.64
N PRO A 214 9.78 11.19 3.17
CA PRO A 214 9.30 12.56 3.05
C PRO A 214 7.99 12.66 2.25
N GLN A 215 7.01 13.41 2.78
CA GLN A 215 5.67 13.50 2.19
C GLN A 215 5.68 14.05 0.75
N ASN A 216 6.61 14.94 0.41
CA ASN A 216 6.77 15.46 -0.94
C ASN A 216 7.12 14.36 -1.96
N ILE A 217 7.91 13.35 -1.56
CA ILE A 217 8.25 12.20 -2.40
C ILE A 217 7.02 11.31 -2.63
N ILE A 218 6.26 10.99 -1.57
CA ILE A 218 5.00 10.24 -1.69
C ILE A 218 4.01 10.98 -2.60
N ASN A 219 3.87 12.30 -2.41
CA ASN A 219 2.99 13.14 -3.22
C ASN A 219 3.44 13.17 -4.69
N GLN A 220 4.74 13.24 -4.95
CA GLN A 220 5.29 13.20 -6.31
C GLN A 220 4.94 11.87 -7.01
N ILE A 221 5.20 10.74 -6.35
CA ILE A 221 4.86 9.41 -6.90
C ILE A 221 3.35 9.30 -7.16
N ASN A 222 2.52 9.71 -6.20
CA ASN A 222 1.06 9.68 -6.38
C ASN A 222 0.59 10.54 -7.56
N ARG A 223 1.22 11.71 -7.80
CA ARG A 223 0.92 12.56 -8.97
C ARG A 223 1.32 11.88 -10.28
N GLU A 224 2.52 11.31 -10.33
CA GLU A 224 3.01 10.62 -11.54
C GLU A 224 2.11 9.44 -11.91
N ILE A 225 1.76 8.59 -10.93
CA ILE A 225 0.82 7.48 -11.14
C ILE A 225 -0.56 7.98 -11.51
N ALA A 226 -1.03 9.09 -10.92
CA ALA A 226 -2.31 9.68 -11.32
C ALA A 226 -2.33 10.09 -12.79
N GLY A 227 -1.22 10.64 -13.31
CA GLY A 227 -1.04 10.94 -14.73
C GLY A 227 -1.12 9.68 -15.61
N VAL A 228 -0.57 8.56 -15.16
CA VAL A 228 -0.69 7.26 -15.86
C VAL A 228 -2.13 6.75 -15.84
N CYS A 229 -2.79 6.78 -14.69
CA CYS A 229 -4.20 6.38 -14.57
C CYS A 229 -5.12 7.18 -15.49
N ALA A 230 -4.86 8.48 -15.67
CA ALA A 230 -5.66 9.34 -16.56
C ALA A 230 -5.59 8.94 -18.04
N GLN A 231 -4.53 8.25 -18.46
CA GLN A 231 -4.35 7.77 -19.83
C GLN A 231 -4.96 6.38 -20.06
N LEU A 232 -5.38 5.68 -19.00
CA LEU A 232 -5.90 4.32 -19.07
C LEU A 232 -7.43 4.30 -18.97
N GLN A 233 -8.06 3.50 -19.84
CA GLN A 233 -9.51 3.27 -19.76
C GLN A 233 -9.86 2.39 -18.56
N ASN A 234 -11.05 2.60 -18.01
CA ASN A 234 -11.59 1.83 -16.87
C ASN A 234 -10.74 1.92 -15.60
N VAL A 235 -9.81 2.87 -15.50
CA VAL A 235 -9.03 3.14 -14.29
C VAL A 235 -9.62 4.32 -13.53
N SER A 236 -9.67 4.21 -12.21
CA SER A 236 -10.03 5.30 -11.31
C SER A 236 -9.09 5.35 -10.12
N ILE A 237 -9.03 6.51 -9.46
CA ILE A 237 -8.14 6.73 -8.32
C ILE A 237 -8.98 6.88 -7.05
N ALA A 238 -8.63 6.12 -6.02
CA ALA A 238 -9.04 6.35 -4.65
C ALA A 238 -7.97 7.21 -3.96
N ASN A 239 -8.20 8.53 -3.92
CA ASN A 239 -7.26 9.50 -3.38
C ASN A 239 -7.49 9.74 -1.88
N HIS A 240 -6.47 9.48 -1.07
CA HIS A 240 -6.55 9.51 0.40
C HIS A 240 -6.12 10.85 1.03
N GLN A 241 -6.50 11.99 0.46
CA GLN A 241 -6.08 13.32 0.94
C GLN A 241 -6.42 13.63 2.41
N ARG A 242 -7.43 12.95 2.96
CA ARG A 242 -7.88 13.14 4.36
C ARG A 242 -7.12 12.28 5.37
N ILE A 243 -6.23 11.42 4.90
CA ILE A 243 -5.44 10.52 5.74
C ILE A 243 -4.09 11.19 5.99
N SER A 244 -3.76 11.39 7.28
CA SER A 244 -2.51 11.94 7.78
C SER A 244 -1.77 10.92 8.65
N HIS A 245 -0.55 11.25 9.11
CA HIS A 245 0.22 10.41 10.03
C HIS A 245 -0.50 10.11 11.36
N ASP A 246 -1.44 10.97 11.80
CA ASP A 246 -2.19 10.78 13.04
C ASP A 246 -3.18 9.62 12.98
N HIS A 247 -3.50 9.16 11.76
CA HIS A 247 -4.38 8.01 11.53
C HIS A 247 -3.61 6.69 11.51
N LEU A 248 -2.28 6.73 11.71
CA LEU A 248 -1.38 5.58 11.61
C LEU A 248 -0.67 5.32 12.96
N TYR A 249 -0.82 4.12 13.54
CA TYR A 249 -0.38 3.84 14.92
C TYR A 249 1.14 3.73 15.09
N ASP A 250 1.84 3.33 14.05
CA ASP A 250 3.31 3.29 13.98
C ASP A 250 3.84 4.17 12.83
N HIS A 251 3.00 5.10 12.38
CA HIS A 251 3.23 5.96 11.23
C HIS A 251 3.40 5.24 9.89
N ILE A 252 3.01 3.96 9.82
CA ILE A 252 3.00 3.14 8.60
C ILE A 252 1.63 2.46 8.43
N HIS A 253 1.05 1.97 9.52
CA HIS A 253 -0.16 1.16 9.55
C HIS A 253 -1.34 1.87 10.20
N PHE A 254 -2.54 1.68 9.64
CA PHE A 254 -3.77 2.30 10.17
C PHE A 254 -4.13 1.91 11.60
N HIS A 255 -4.54 2.90 12.39
CA HIS A 255 -5.40 2.66 13.54
C HIS A 255 -6.69 1.97 13.10
N ARG A 256 -7.15 1.00 13.91
CA ARG A 256 -8.38 0.25 13.62
C ARG A 256 -9.59 1.17 13.49
N ASP A 257 -9.67 2.22 14.29
CA ASP A 257 -10.80 3.16 14.32
C ASP A 257 -10.81 4.10 13.11
N ASP A 258 -9.65 4.37 12.52
CA ASP A 258 -9.47 5.24 11.36
C ASP A 258 -9.54 4.50 10.02
N MET A 259 -9.52 3.17 10.04
CA MET A 259 -9.76 2.30 8.88
C MET A 259 -11.04 2.67 8.11
N ARG A 260 -12.03 3.24 8.80
CA ARG A 260 -13.27 3.72 8.16
C ARG A 260 -13.04 4.84 7.15
N LEU A 261 -12.02 5.70 7.32
CA LEU A 261 -11.69 6.75 6.35
C LEU A 261 -11.15 6.11 5.06
N PHE A 262 -10.18 5.21 5.19
CA PHE A 262 -9.61 4.46 4.07
C PHE A 262 -10.68 3.67 3.32
N ALA A 263 -11.50 2.91 4.07
CA ALA A 263 -12.61 2.15 3.53
C ALA A 263 -13.62 3.04 2.78
N LYS A 264 -13.98 4.20 3.34
CA LYS A 264 -14.91 5.14 2.70
C LYS A 264 -14.41 5.57 1.32
N THR A 265 -13.15 6.00 1.22
CA THR A 265 -12.55 6.42 -0.05
C THR A 265 -12.52 5.29 -1.08
N LEU A 266 -12.14 4.07 -0.67
CA LEU A 266 -12.15 2.90 -1.56
C LEU A 266 -13.56 2.60 -2.09
N LYS A 267 -14.57 2.66 -1.22
CA LYS A 267 -15.96 2.41 -1.59
C LYS A 267 -16.45 3.44 -2.60
N GLU A 268 -16.22 4.71 -2.32
CA GLU A 268 -16.66 5.83 -3.18
C GLU A 268 -16.02 5.73 -4.57
N ALA A 269 -14.71 5.46 -4.65
CA ALA A 269 -14.03 5.29 -5.93
C ALA A 269 -14.54 4.08 -6.72
N THR A 270 -14.80 2.96 -6.04
CA THR A 270 -15.26 1.71 -6.68
C THR A 270 -16.69 1.82 -7.20
N LEU A 271 -17.58 2.48 -6.47
CA LEU A 271 -19.00 2.57 -6.82
C LEU A 271 -19.35 3.75 -7.73
N ARG A 272 -18.44 4.71 -7.94
CA ARG A 272 -18.66 5.86 -8.84
C ARG A 272 -19.02 5.38 -10.25
N SER A 273 -19.97 6.01 -10.93
CA SER A 273 -20.31 5.62 -12.31
C SER A 273 -19.19 6.02 -13.30
N PRO A 274 -18.90 5.24 -14.35
CA PRO A 274 -17.97 5.64 -15.41
C PRO A 274 -18.35 6.94 -16.14
N HIS A 275 -19.60 7.40 -16.03
CA HIS A 275 -20.03 8.66 -16.65
C HIS A 275 -19.65 9.91 -15.82
N GLU A 276 -19.27 9.75 -14.54
CA GLU A 276 -18.86 10.88 -13.69
C GLU A 276 -17.35 11.17 -13.74
N THR A 277 -16.53 10.25 -14.28
CA THR A 277 -15.07 10.41 -14.33
C THR A 277 -14.60 11.52 -15.29
N HIS A 278 -15.45 11.96 -16.23
CA HIS A 278 -15.11 13.02 -17.17
C HIS A 278 -15.02 14.41 -16.50
N CYS A 279 -15.73 14.63 -15.39
CA CYS A 279 -15.74 15.91 -14.68
C CYS A 279 -14.57 16.05 -13.69
N VAL A 280 -14.13 14.95 -13.08
CA VAL A 280 -13.01 14.93 -12.11
C VAL A 280 -11.66 15.18 -12.79
N HIS A 281 -11.55 14.93 -14.10
CA HIS A 281 -10.36 15.24 -14.88
C HIS A 281 -10.02 16.74 -14.84
N GLU A 282 -11.03 17.63 -14.87
CA GLU A 282 -10.78 19.07 -14.69
C GLU A 282 -10.31 19.40 -13.27
N GLU A 283 -10.87 18.79 -12.24
CA GLU A 283 -10.51 19.05 -10.84
C GLU A 283 -9.05 18.66 -10.56
N ILE A 284 -8.62 17.48 -11.00
CA ILE A 284 -7.24 16.99 -10.80
C ILE A 284 -6.25 17.84 -11.61
N VAL A 285 -6.58 18.22 -12.85
CA VAL A 285 -5.75 19.12 -13.66
C VAL A 285 -5.67 20.50 -13.00
N ARG A 286 -6.79 21.07 -12.54
CA ARG A 286 -6.82 22.37 -11.83
C ARG A 286 -6.00 22.34 -10.55
N GLN A 287 -6.07 21.25 -9.79
CA GLN A 287 -5.30 21.12 -8.57
C GLN A 287 -3.80 20.97 -8.87
N THR A 288 -3.43 20.27 -9.94
CA THR A 288 -2.04 20.17 -10.41
C THR A 288 -1.49 21.53 -10.82
N VAL A 289 -2.27 22.32 -11.58
CA VAL A 289 -1.89 23.69 -11.96
C VAL A 289 -1.74 24.59 -10.73
N SER A 290 -2.65 24.47 -9.75
CA SER A 290 -2.61 25.27 -8.51
C SER A 290 -1.38 25.02 -7.63
N TYR A 291 -0.85 23.80 -7.60
CA TYR A 291 0.34 23.49 -6.81
C TYR A 291 1.63 23.93 -7.53
N ILE A 292 1.69 23.78 -8.85
CA ILE A 292 2.81 24.27 -9.65
C ILE A 292 2.92 25.80 -9.53
N THR A 293 1.81 26.52 -9.57
CA THR A 293 1.83 27.98 -9.40
C THR A 293 2.23 28.43 -8.01
N ALA A 294 1.84 27.69 -6.95
CA ALA A 294 2.27 27.97 -5.58
C ALA A 294 3.79 27.78 -5.39
N ASP A 295 4.36 26.72 -5.99
CA ASP A 295 5.78 26.38 -5.89
C ASP A 295 6.65 27.36 -6.69
N LEU A 296 6.24 27.73 -7.91
CA LEU A 296 6.89 28.79 -8.69
C LEU A 296 6.86 30.15 -8.00
N GLY A 297 5.80 30.44 -7.24
CA GLY A 297 5.71 31.65 -6.42
C GLY A 297 6.78 31.71 -5.33
N GLN A 298 6.99 30.59 -4.61
CA GLN A 298 8.03 30.49 -3.58
C GLN A 298 9.44 30.58 -4.18
N ILE A 299 9.68 29.90 -5.31
CA ILE A 299 10.97 29.95 -6.01
C ILE A 299 11.28 31.37 -6.48
N LYS A 300 10.30 32.08 -7.06
CA LYS A 300 10.47 33.47 -7.51
C LYS A 300 10.76 34.42 -6.34
N HIS A 301 10.11 34.21 -5.19
CA HIS A 301 10.36 34.99 -3.98
C HIS A 301 11.77 34.74 -3.43
N MET A 302 12.23 33.48 -3.40
CA MET A 302 13.59 33.13 -3.00
C MET A 302 14.65 33.75 -3.91
N LEU A 303 14.47 33.66 -5.24
CA LEU A 303 15.42 34.24 -6.20
C LEU A 303 15.50 35.76 -6.06
N LYS A 304 14.37 36.42 -5.80
CA LYS A 304 14.35 37.86 -5.53
C LYS A 304 15.18 38.23 -4.29
N LEU A 305 15.01 37.51 -3.18
CA LEU A 305 15.79 37.73 -1.97
C LEU A 305 17.29 37.51 -2.18
N ILE A 306 17.67 36.54 -3.02
CA ILE A 306 19.07 36.31 -3.37
C ILE A 306 19.61 37.50 -4.16
N CYS A 307 18.92 37.91 -5.23
CA CYS A 307 19.35 39.04 -6.06
C CYS A 307 19.49 40.35 -5.25
N ASP A 308 18.53 40.64 -4.37
CA ASP A 308 18.54 41.86 -3.55
C ASP A 308 19.72 41.90 -2.56
N ASN A 309 20.27 40.74 -2.14
CA ASN A 309 21.44 40.67 -1.25
C ASN A 309 22.80 40.76 -1.97
N PHE A 310 22.85 40.55 -3.30
CA PHE A 310 24.10 40.61 -4.08
C PHE A 310 24.33 41.96 -4.77
N LEU A 311 23.36 42.88 -4.70
CA LEU A 311 23.39 44.20 -5.35
C LEU A 311 23.75 45.35 -4.39
N HIS A 312 24.21 45.03 -3.18
CA HIS A 312 24.74 45.97 -2.19
C HIS A 312 26.21 45.69 -1.90
#